data_AF-A0A2M7DYB6-F1
#
_entry.id   AF-A0A2M7DYB6-F1
#
_cell.length_a   1.000
_cell.length_b   1.000
_cell.length_c   1.000
_cell.angle_alpha   90.00
_cell.angle_beta   90.00
_cell.angle_gamma   90.00
#
_symmetry.space_group_name_H-M   'P 1'
#
loop_
_entity.id
_entity.type
_entity.pdbx_description
1 polymer ?
#
loop_
_entity_poly.entity_id
_entity_poly.type
_entity_poly.pdbx_seq_one_letter_code
_entity_poly.pdbx_strand_id
1 'polypeptide(L)'
;MARISENLLILPSLFFMSLSPSKSITTSDLSPKLRELLRPTGEDLDILAGRTDDKFSQIVRNLKAHDTFQRYDFAIYKDGLFSITNIGEEYLRKNIQSIRYLLVNDFQWEDLKEGLETVHKKSAEEKRKIEVFDESIMIQEGMKKIIETQVYERSTRLRSIAIDHYSKNGKIYCDTCKFNFEDFYGHEIGKGYIEIHHIKPVFKYEGDELDKVITDALGNVIPVCSNCHRMIHRTWKNPLQIDYLIAQINANGVYNRTN
;
A
#
# COMPACT_ATOMS: atom_id res chain seq x y z
N MET A 1 -1.95 15.67 -13.28
CA MET A 1 -2.19 14.32 -12.68
C MET A 1 -3.41 13.73 -13.34
N ALA A 2 -3.41 12.42 -13.61
CA ALA A 2 -4.56 11.76 -14.20
C ALA A 2 -5.69 11.64 -13.15
N ARG A 3 -6.93 11.95 -13.56
CA ARG A 3 -8.17 11.88 -12.74
C ARG A 3 -8.40 10.49 -12.13
N ILE A 4 -9.04 10.42 -10.98
CA ILE A 4 -9.52 9.14 -10.40
C ILE A 4 -10.63 8.54 -11.29
N SER A 5 -10.48 7.25 -11.63
CA SER A 5 -11.48 6.49 -12.37
C SER A 5 -12.44 5.74 -11.44
N GLU A 6 -13.64 5.39 -11.92
CA GLU A 6 -14.59 4.58 -11.13
C GLU A 6 -14.03 3.20 -10.76
N ASN A 7 -13.27 2.59 -11.67
CA ASN A 7 -12.62 1.29 -11.44
C ASN A 7 -11.66 1.32 -10.23
N LEU A 8 -10.98 2.45 -10.03
CA LEU A 8 -10.08 2.64 -8.89
C LEU A 8 -10.82 2.59 -7.55
N LEU A 9 -12.10 2.97 -7.53
CA LEU A 9 -12.93 2.97 -6.34
C LEU A 9 -13.43 1.58 -5.97
N ILE A 10 -13.42 0.60 -6.89
CA ILE A 10 -14.02 -0.73 -6.67
C ILE A 10 -13.39 -1.42 -5.45
N LEU A 11 -12.09 -1.71 -5.51
CA LEU A 11 -11.43 -2.51 -4.48
C LEU A 11 -11.42 -1.81 -3.10
N PRO A 12 -11.13 -0.50 -2.99
CA PRO A 12 -11.31 0.25 -1.75
C PRO A 12 -12.74 0.21 -1.19
N SER A 13 -13.76 0.33 -2.05
CA SER A 13 -15.16 0.30 -1.61
C SER A 13 -15.55 -1.07 -1.07
N LEU A 14 -15.16 -2.16 -1.76
CA LEU A 14 -15.37 -3.52 -1.28
C LEU A 14 -14.67 -3.76 0.06
N PHE A 15 -13.44 -3.25 0.21
CA PHE A 15 -12.72 -3.31 1.49
C PHE A 15 -13.50 -2.60 2.60
N PHE A 16 -13.95 -1.35 2.39
CA PHE A 16 -14.74 -0.63 3.40
C PHE A 16 -16.09 -1.29 3.71
N MET A 17 -16.77 -1.87 2.71
CA MET A 17 -17.97 -2.69 2.95
C MET A 17 -17.65 -3.88 3.86
N SER A 18 -16.54 -4.58 3.61
CA SER A 18 -16.14 -5.77 4.39
C SER A 18 -15.77 -5.50 5.85
N LEU A 19 -15.43 -4.25 6.18
CA LEU A 19 -15.16 -3.84 7.57
C LEU A 19 -16.45 -3.70 8.40
N SER A 20 -17.60 -3.57 7.75
CA SER A 20 -18.90 -3.50 8.43
C SER A 20 -19.41 -4.91 8.76
N PRO A 21 -19.99 -5.15 9.95
CA PRO A 21 -20.62 -6.44 10.28
C PRO A 21 -21.72 -6.86 9.29
N SER A 22 -22.45 -5.89 8.73
CA SER A 22 -23.50 -6.09 7.74
C SER A 22 -22.98 -6.18 6.30
N LYS A 23 -21.65 -6.15 6.12
CA LYS A 23 -20.94 -6.16 4.84
C LYS A 23 -21.48 -5.14 3.83
N SER A 24 -21.82 -3.97 4.33
CA SER A 24 -22.52 -2.92 3.59
C SER A 24 -22.14 -1.54 4.10
N ILE A 25 -22.32 -0.52 3.24
CA ILE A 25 -21.98 0.87 3.53
C ILE A 25 -22.87 1.86 2.78
N THR A 26 -23.22 2.98 3.40
CA THR A 26 -23.95 4.06 2.74
C THR A 26 -23.02 4.92 1.88
N THR A 27 -23.55 5.64 0.89
CA THR A 27 -22.73 6.59 0.10
C THR A 27 -22.16 7.71 0.99
N SER A 28 -22.90 8.15 2.00
CA SER A 28 -22.47 9.17 2.97
C SER A 28 -21.31 8.71 3.85
N ASP A 29 -21.23 7.41 4.18
CA ASP A 29 -20.10 6.86 4.95
C ASP A 29 -18.92 6.47 4.07
N LEU A 30 -19.19 6.06 2.83
CA LEU A 30 -18.17 5.64 1.88
C LEU A 30 -17.35 6.84 1.36
N SER A 31 -18.00 7.95 1.01
CA SER A 31 -17.34 9.10 0.39
C SER A 31 -16.21 9.71 1.24
N PRO A 32 -16.40 10.01 2.54
CA PRO A 32 -15.32 10.50 3.39
C PRO A 32 -14.16 9.51 3.52
N LYS A 33 -14.44 8.20 3.63
CA LYS A 33 -13.41 7.16 3.73
C LYS A 33 -12.59 7.04 2.45
N LEU A 34 -13.23 7.05 1.29
CA LEU A 34 -12.52 7.07 0.01
C LEU A 34 -11.71 8.35 -0.16
N ARG A 35 -12.20 9.50 0.31
CA ARG A 35 -11.45 10.76 0.25
C ARG A 35 -10.22 10.76 1.15
N GLU A 36 -10.35 10.27 2.38
CA GLU A 36 -9.23 10.11 3.31
C GLU A 36 -8.15 9.18 2.71
N LEU A 37 -8.60 8.10 2.08
CA LEU A 37 -7.73 7.09 1.49
C LEU A 37 -7.03 7.57 0.23
N LEU A 38 -7.79 8.12 -0.72
CA LEU A 38 -7.32 8.42 -2.08
C LEU A 38 -6.78 9.83 -2.21
N ARG A 39 -7.03 10.73 -1.23
CA ARG A 39 -6.50 12.09 -1.19
C ARG A 39 -6.60 12.79 -2.55
N PRO A 40 -7.80 12.94 -3.14
CA PRO A 40 -7.97 13.53 -4.46
C PRO A 40 -7.32 14.92 -4.55
N THR A 41 -6.68 15.19 -5.68
CA THR A 41 -5.97 16.45 -5.95
C THR A 41 -6.29 16.98 -7.35
N GLY A 42 -5.90 18.24 -7.62
CA GLY A 42 -6.07 18.85 -8.94
C GLY A 42 -7.52 18.81 -9.41
N GLU A 43 -7.74 18.31 -10.63
CA GLU A 43 -9.07 18.30 -11.24
C GLU A 43 -10.14 17.54 -10.44
N ASP A 44 -9.75 16.54 -9.64
CA ASP A 44 -10.70 15.79 -8.82
C ASP A 44 -11.39 16.69 -7.77
N LEU A 45 -10.79 17.85 -7.45
CA LEU A 45 -11.32 18.87 -6.54
C LEU A 45 -12.09 20.00 -7.26
N ASP A 46 -12.13 20.00 -8.60
CA ASP A 46 -12.86 21.01 -9.35
C ASP A 46 -14.37 20.87 -9.13
N ILE A 47 -15.07 22.00 -9.08
CA ILE A 47 -16.54 22.06 -9.06
C ILE A 47 -17.01 22.47 -10.46
N LEU A 48 -17.83 21.62 -11.09
CA LEU A 48 -18.43 21.93 -12.40
C LEU A 48 -19.50 23.02 -12.28
N ALA A 49 -19.70 23.79 -13.34
CA ALA A 49 -20.72 24.85 -13.37
C ALA A 49 -22.12 24.29 -13.00
N GLY A 50 -22.79 24.96 -12.06
CA GLY A 50 -24.11 24.54 -11.57
C GLY A 50 -24.09 23.37 -10.58
N ARG A 51 -22.92 22.94 -10.09
CA ARG A 51 -22.78 21.91 -9.06
C ARG A 51 -22.30 22.51 -7.74
N THR A 52 -22.60 21.81 -6.65
CA THR A 52 -22.10 22.12 -5.30
C THR A 52 -21.07 21.10 -4.82
N ASP A 53 -20.93 19.98 -5.52
CA ASP A 53 -20.02 18.87 -5.23
C ASP A 53 -18.87 18.81 -6.24
N ASP A 54 -17.66 18.51 -5.76
CA ASP A 54 -16.47 18.38 -6.60
C ASP A 54 -16.49 17.11 -7.47
N LYS A 55 -15.64 17.07 -8.51
CA LYS A 55 -15.59 15.95 -9.46
C LYS A 55 -15.39 14.59 -8.77
N PHE A 56 -14.61 14.50 -7.69
CA PHE A 56 -14.46 13.27 -6.92
C PHE A 56 -15.76 12.81 -6.25
N SER A 57 -16.45 13.72 -5.56
CA SER A 57 -17.73 13.43 -4.90
C SER A 57 -18.78 12.98 -5.92
N GLN A 58 -18.72 13.56 -7.13
CA GLN A 58 -19.57 13.15 -8.24
C GLN A 58 -19.30 11.70 -8.67
N ILE A 59 -18.03 11.30 -8.82
CA ILE A 59 -17.65 9.92 -9.15
C ILE A 59 -18.16 8.94 -8.09
N VAL A 60 -17.92 9.23 -6.80
CA VAL A 60 -18.39 8.35 -5.71
C VAL A 60 -19.91 8.20 -5.72
N ARG A 61 -20.64 9.31 -5.93
CA ARG A 61 -22.10 9.29 -6.02
C ARG A 61 -22.60 8.53 -7.25
N ASN A 62 -21.85 8.53 -8.34
CA ASN A 62 -22.20 7.85 -9.59
C ASN A 62 -22.01 6.34 -9.54
N LEU A 63 -21.24 5.81 -8.57
CA LEU A 63 -21.09 4.37 -8.33
C LEU A 63 -22.41 3.61 -8.16
N LYS A 64 -23.49 4.30 -7.77
CA LYS A 64 -24.83 3.70 -7.61
C LYS A 64 -25.60 3.53 -8.92
N ALA A 65 -25.23 4.33 -9.93
CA ALA A 65 -25.96 4.49 -11.18
C ALA A 65 -25.23 3.86 -12.38
N HIS A 66 -23.91 3.68 -12.27
CA HIS A 66 -23.10 3.01 -13.26
C HIS A 66 -22.96 1.52 -12.98
N ASP A 67 -22.79 0.73 -14.05
CA ASP A 67 -22.51 -0.71 -14.02
C ASP A 67 -21.17 -1.07 -13.34
N THR A 68 -20.45 -0.14 -12.71
CA THR A 68 -19.10 -0.34 -12.15
C THR A 68 -19.02 -1.53 -11.20
N PHE A 69 -19.99 -1.68 -10.30
CA PHE A 69 -20.10 -2.91 -9.48
C PHE A 69 -20.94 -4.00 -10.13
N GLN A 70 -22.00 -3.65 -10.86
CA GLN A 70 -22.95 -4.61 -11.42
C GLN A 70 -22.34 -5.43 -12.57
N ARG A 71 -21.48 -4.84 -13.40
CA ARG A 71 -20.75 -5.49 -14.49
C ARG A 71 -19.96 -6.72 -14.03
N TYR A 72 -19.43 -6.67 -12.82
CA TYR A 72 -18.67 -7.75 -12.21
C TYR A 72 -19.45 -8.51 -11.12
N ASP A 73 -20.70 -8.10 -10.88
CA ASP A 73 -21.53 -8.54 -9.77
C ASP A 73 -20.81 -8.47 -8.42
N PHE A 74 -20.00 -7.43 -8.18
CA PHE A 74 -19.22 -7.31 -6.93
C PHE A 74 -20.01 -6.70 -5.78
N ALA A 75 -20.93 -5.79 -6.07
CA ALA A 75 -21.79 -5.17 -5.07
C ALA A 75 -23.11 -4.75 -5.70
N ILE A 76 -24.15 -4.71 -4.87
CA ILE A 76 -25.49 -4.25 -5.22
C ILE A 76 -25.82 -2.97 -4.45
N TYR A 77 -26.51 -2.04 -5.11
CA TYR A 77 -27.03 -0.83 -4.49
C TYR A 77 -28.54 -0.92 -4.35
N LYS A 78 -29.05 -0.87 -3.11
CA LYS A 78 -30.49 -0.90 -2.82
C LYS A 78 -30.78 -0.06 -1.58
N ASP A 79 -31.87 0.70 -1.61
CA ASP A 79 -32.38 1.47 -0.46
C ASP A 79 -31.32 2.39 0.19
N GLY A 80 -30.45 3.00 -0.62
CA GLY A 80 -29.39 3.90 -0.13
C GLY A 80 -28.08 3.21 0.29
N LEU A 81 -28.02 1.88 0.19
CA LEU A 81 -26.95 1.07 0.75
C LEU A 81 -26.24 0.26 -0.35
N PHE A 82 -24.91 0.26 -0.34
CA PHE A 82 -24.12 -0.72 -1.08
C PHE A 82 -23.90 -1.96 -0.21
N SER A 83 -24.14 -3.14 -0.76
CA SER A 83 -23.87 -4.43 -0.12
C SER A 83 -22.98 -5.28 -1.02
N ILE A 84 -21.91 -5.83 -0.46
CA ILE A 84 -21.02 -6.73 -1.19
C ILE A 84 -21.75 -8.05 -1.50
N THR A 85 -21.51 -8.62 -2.67
CA THR A 85 -22.02 -9.95 -3.05
C THR A 85 -21.00 -11.03 -2.68
N ASN A 86 -21.38 -12.30 -2.82
CA ASN A 86 -20.43 -13.41 -2.67
C ASN A 86 -19.26 -13.35 -3.68
N ILE A 87 -19.53 -12.90 -4.91
CA ILE A 87 -18.51 -12.74 -5.95
C ILE A 87 -17.56 -11.59 -5.58
N GLY A 88 -18.09 -10.47 -5.08
CA GLY A 88 -17.31 -9.35 -4.56
C GLY A 88 -16.44 -9.74 -3.38
N GLU A 89 -16.96 -10.54 -2.45
CA GLU A 89 -16.18 -11.07 -1.32
C GLU A 89 -15.06 -11.98 -1.77
N GLU A 90 -15.31 -12.87 -2.73
CA GLU A 90 -14.26 -13.74 -3.27
C GLU A 90 -13.17 -12.92 -3.97
N TYR A 91 -13.56 -11.92 -4.77
CA TYR A 91 -12.64 -10.98 -5.40
C TYR A 91 -11.82 -10.21 -4.38
N LEU A 92 -12.45 -9.64 -3.34
CA LEU A 92 -11.75 -8.96 -2.26
C LEU A 92 -10.79 -9.92 -1.54
N ARG A 93 -11.22 -11.14 -1.22
CA ARG A 93 -10.39 -12.15 -0.56
C ARG A 93 -9.15 -12.50 -1.38
N LYS A 94 -9.27 -12.63 -2.70
CA LYS A 94 -8.14 -12.88 -3.61
C LYS A 94 -7.15 -11.73 -3.67
N ASN A 95 -7.61 -10.50 -3.43
CA ASN A 95 -6.80 -9.28 -3.55
C ASN A 95 -6.53 -8.60 -2.20
N ILE A 96 -6.89 -9.23 -1.07
CA ILE A 96 -6.86 -8.59 0.26
C ILE A 96 -5.43 -8.22 0.66
N GLN A 97 -4.45 -9.03 0.27
CA GLN A 97 -3.04 -8.75 0.53
C GLN A 97 -2.56 -7.57 -0.33
N SER A 98 -2.95 -7.50 -1.59
CA SER A 98 -2.60 -6.40 -2.49
C SER A 98 -3.19 -5.07 -2.02
N ILE A 99 -4.46 -5.03 -1.58
CA ILE A 99 -5.02 -3.79 -1.03
C ILE A 99 -4.36 -3.44 0.31
N ARG A 100 -4.16 -4.39 1.23
CA ARG A 100 -3.47 -4.08 2.50
C ARG A 100 -2.06 -3.55 2.26
N TYR A 101 -1.32 -4.18 1.34
CA TYR A 101 -0.01 -3.72 0.92
C TYR A 101 -0.05 -2.27 0.45
N LEU A 102 -0.97 -1.94 -0.45
CA LEU A 102 -1.13 -0.60 -0.99
C LEU A 102 -1.55 0.43 0.07
N LEU A 103 -2.34 0.02 1.07
CA LEU A 103 -2.89 0.94 2.08
C LEU A 103 -2.02 1.11 3.34
N VAL A 104 -1.14 0.16 3.64
CA VAL A 104 -0.29 0.20 4.84
C VAL A 104 1.05 0.87 4.57
N ASN A 105 1.50 0.92 3.32
CA ASN A 105 2.75 1.56 2.93
C ASN A 105 2.58 3.07 2.63
N ASP A 106 3.68 3.81 2.72
CA ASP A 106 3.80 5.26 2.50
C ASP A 106 3.94 5.62 1.02
N PHE A 107 3.27 4.88 0.14
CA PHE A 107 3.35 5.11 -1.30
C PHE A 107 2.88 6.51 -1.66
N GLN A 108 3.58 7.14 -2.60
CA GLN A 108 3.10 8.36 -3.21
C GLN A 108 1.77 8.11 -3.92
N TRP A 109 0.97 9.17 -4.04
CA TRP A 109 -0.38 9.06 -4.58
C TRP A 109 -0.39 8.42 -5.98
N GLU A 110 0.53 8.83 -6.85
CA GLU A 110 0.66 8.30 -8.20
C GLU A 110 0.94 6.79 -8.21
N ASP A 111 1.84 6.31 -7.35
CA ASP A 111 2.19 4.89 -7.25
C ASP A 111 1.04 4.08 -6.62
N LEU A 112 0.36 4.62 -5.59
CA LEU A 112 -0.84 4.01 -5.00
C LEU A 112 -1.95 3.87 -6.06
N LYS A 113 -2.18 4.92 -6.83
CA LYS A 113 -3.17 4.98 -7.90
C LYS A 113 -2.90 3.92 -8.96
N GLU A 114 -1.68 3.91 -9.50
CA GLU A 114 -1.24 2.93 -10.50
C GLU A 114 -1.34 1.50 -9.96
N GLY A 115 -0.98 1.29 -8.69
CA GLY A 115 -1.11 0.01 -8.01
C GLY A 115 -2.56 -0.47 -7.94
N LEU A 116 -3.51 0.37 -7.53
CA LEU A 116 -4.93 0.03 -7.46
C LEU A 116 -5.51 -0.29 -8.85
N GLU A 117 -5.18 0.51 -9.86
CA GLU A 117 -5.61 0.28 -11.24
C GLU A 117 -5.04 -1.03 -11.80
N THR A 118 -3.75 -1.29 -11.53
CA THR A 118 -3.08 -2.50 -11.96
C THR A 118 -3.68 -3.73 -11.29
N VAL A 119 -3.96 -3.66 -9.99
CA VAL A 119 -4.62 -4.76 -9.27
C VAL A 119 -5.98 -5.06 -9.87
N HIS A 120 -6.78 -4.02 -10.12
CA HIS A 120 -8.09 -4.20 -10.74
C HIS A 120 -7.98 -4.81 -12.14
N LYS A 121 -7.15 -4.24 -13.02
CA LYS A 121 -6.95 -4.74 -14.39
C LYS A 121 -6.49 -6.20 -14.40
N LYS A 122 -5.43 -6.51 -13.65
CA LYS A 122 -4.85 -7.87 -13.63
C LYS A 122 -5.80 -8.90 -13.02
N SER A 123 -6.51 -8.55 -11.96
CA SER A 123 -7.34 -9.50 -11.21
C SER A 123 -8.78 -9.60 -11.73
N ALA A 124 -9.42 -8.47 -12.03
CA ALA A 124 -10.82 -8.45 -12.46
C ALA A 124 -10.97 -8.73 -13.95
N GLU A 125 -10.11 -8.15 -14.80
CA GLU A 125 -10.22 -8.23 -16.26
C GLU A 125 -9.39 -9.39 -16.83
N GLU A 126 -8.10 -9.49 -16.46
CA GLU A 126 -7.19 -10.53 -16.97
C GLU A 126 -7.22 -11.83 -16.16
N LYS A 127 -7.91 -11.85 -15.01
CA LYS A 127 -8.03 -13.02 -14.09
C LYS A 127 -6.68 -13.60 -13.62
N ARG A 128 -5.60 -12.82 -13.61
CA ARG A 128 -4.27 -13.24 -13.14
C ARG A 128 -4.16 -13.16 -11.62
N LYS A 129 -3.51 -14.14 -11.01
CA LYS A 129 -3.12 -14.07 -9.58
C LYS A 129 -2.08 -12.95 -9.39
N ILE A 130 -2.25 -12.17 -8.33
CA ILE A 130 -1.32 -11.11 -7.92
C ILE A 130 -0.70 -11.52 -6.58
N GLU A 131 0.61 -11.37 -6.50
CA GLU A 131 1.40 -11.58 -5.30
C GLU A 131 2.19 -10.31 -4.98
N VAL A 132 2.32 -10.01 -3.68
CA VAL A 132 3.12 -8.86 -3.20
C VAL A 132 4.38 -9.33 -2.49
N PHE A 133 5.36 -8.44 -2.38
CA PHE A 133 6.57 -8.61 -1.59
C PHE A 133 6.49 -7.57 -0.48
N ASP A 134 6.14 -7.97 0.74
CA ASP A 134 6.19 -7.04 1.87
C ASP A 134 6.22 -7.77 3.20
N GLU A 135 7.30 -7.51 3.95
CA GLU A 135 7.46 -8.05 5.30
C GLU A 135 6.70 -7.24 6.35
N SER A 136 6.37 -5.98 6.05
CA SER A 136 5.80 -5.01 6.98
C SER A 136 4.31 -5.24 7.24
N ILE A 137 3.59 -5.84 6.28
CA ILE A 137 2.18 -6.27 6.43
C ILE A 137 2.01 -7.17 7.67
N MET A 138 3.08 -7.82 8.12
CA MET A 138 3.08 -8.80 9.21
C MET A 138 3.12 -8.20 10.63
N ILE A 139 3.56 -6.95 10.81
CA ILE A 139 3.92 -6.42 12.13
C ILE A 139 2.94 -5.34 12.62
N GLN A 140 1.66 -5.72 12.74
CA GLN A 140 0.65 -4.96 13.46
C GLN A 140 -0.08 -5.82 14.50
N GLU A 141 -0.15 -5.33 15.74
CA GLU A 141 -0.96 -5.95 16.79
C GLU A 141 -2.44 -6.04 16.35
N GLY A 142 -3.02 -7.24 16.45
CA GLY A 142 -4.44 -7.49 16.19
C GLY A 142 -4.77 -8.19 14.86
N MET A 143 -3.85 -8.25 13.89
CA MET A 143 -4.02 -9.05 12.66
C MET A 143 -3.01 -10.19 12.55
N LYS A 144 -2.88 -11.01 13.59
CA LYS A 144 -2.16 -12.28 13.47
C LYS A 144 -2.97 -13.23 12.56
N LYS A 145 -2.54 -13.44 11.31
CA LYS A 145 -2.82 -14.72 10.63
C LYS A 145 -1.95 -15.00 9.41
N ILE A 146 -1.35 -16.20 9.47
CA ILE A 146 -0.91 -17.09 8.39
C ILE A 146 -0.38 -16.36 7.15
N ILE A 147 0.92 -16.08 7.21
CA ILE A 147 1.68 -15.73 6.02
C ILE A 147 1.72 -16.99 5.15
N GLU A 148 1.36 -16.86 3.89
CA GLU A 148 1.65 -17.92 2.93
C GLU A 148 3.17 -18.06 2.84
N THR A 149 3.70 -19.27 3.06
CA THR A 149 5.15 -19.56 3.02
C THR A 149 5.81 -18.95 1.77
N GLN A 150 5.10 -18.94 0.64
CA GLN A 150 5.57 -18.36 -0.61
C GLN A 150 5.78 -16.84 -0.55
N VAL A 151 4.93 -16.07 0.15
CA VAL A 151 5.13 -14.62 0.34
C VAL A 151 6.38 -14.36 1.17
N TYR A 152 6.58 -15.15 2.21
CA TYR A 152 7.74 -15.05 3.09
C TYR A 152 9.05 -15.35 2.34
N GLU A 153 9.11 -16.45 1.59
CA GLU A 153 10.29 -16.84 0.80
C GLU A 153 10.69 -15.77 -0.23
N ARG A 154 9.68 -15.22 -0.94
CA ARG A 154 9.89 -14.14 -1.92
C ARG A 154 10.42 -12.87 -1.28
N SER A 155 9.84 -12.47 -0.15
CA SER A 155 10.26 -11.27 0.58
C SER A 155 11.67 -11.44 1.14
N THR A 156 11.99 -12.62 1.69
CA THR A 156 13.33 -12.98 2.17
C THR A 156 14.36 -12.90 1.05
N ARG A 157 14.02 -13.38 -0.16
CA ARG A 157 14.93 -13.35 -1.31
C ARG A 157 15.18 -11.92 -1.81
N LEU A 158 14.13 -11.12 -1.96
CA LEU A 158 14.26 -9.68 -2.31
C LEU A 158 15.11 -8.96 -1.26
N ARG A 159 14.86 -9.23 0.02
CA ARG A 159 15.61 -8.67 1.15
C ARG A 159 17.10 -8.99 1.06
N SER A 160 17.47 -10.26 0.85
CA SER A 160 18.87 -10.66 0.74
C SER A 160 19.56 -9.92 -0.42
N ILE A 161 18.92 -9.89 -1.58
CA ILE A 161 19.47 -9.24 -2.78
C ILE A 161 19.57 -7.72 -2.59
N ALA A 162 18.60 -7.09 -1.92
CA ALA A 162 18.64 -5.68 -1.58
C ALA A 162 19.77 -5.36 -0.59
N ILE A 163 19.96 -6.20 0.45
CA ILE A 163 21.07 -6.03 1.40
C ILE A 163 22.41 -6.09 0.67
N ASP A 164 22.60 -7.06 -0.22
CA ASP A 164 23.82 -7.18 -1.01
C ASP A 164 24.01 -5.98 -1.95
N HIS A 165 22.93 -5.53 -2.60
CA HIS A 165 22.95 -4.39 -3.53
C HIS A 165 23.31 -3.06 -2.85
N TYR A 166 22.72 -2.79 -1.68
CA TYR A 166 22.90 -1.52 -0.97
C TYR A 166 24.13 -1.51 -0.05
N SER A 167 24.73 -2.66 0.22
CA SER A 167 25.95 -2.75 1.02
C SER A 167 27.15 -2.13 0.32
N LYS A 168 27.91 -1.30 1.04
CA LYS A 168 29.16 -0.69 0.58
C LYS A 168 30.27 -1.09 1.54
N ASN A 169 31.34 -1.69 1.00
CA ASN A 169 32.47 -2.19 1.79
C ASN A 169 32.05 -3.13 2.94
N GLY A 170 31.04 -3.97 2.69
CA GLY A 170 30.50 -4.92 3.67
C GLY A 170 29.55 -4.32 4.71
N LYS A 171 29.21 -3.03 4.62
CA LYS A 171 28.32 -2.34 5.55
C LYS A 171 27.09 -1.78 4.84
N ILE A 172 25.95 -1.79 5.52
CA ILE A 172 24.69 -1.23 5.01
C ILE A 172 24.18 -0.15 5.96
N TYR A 173 23.84 1.01 5.41
CA TYR A 173 23.44 2.18 6.19
C TYR A 173 21.96 2.45 5.95
N CYS A 174 21.27 2.88 6.99
CA CYS A 174 19.90 3.39 6.88
C CYS A 174 19.87 4.59 5.92
N ASP A 175 19.03 4.56 4.89
CA ASP A 175 18.97 5.64 3.92
C ASP A 175 18.36 6.92 4.48
N THR A 176 17.65 6.85 5.60
CA THR A 176 17.09 8.04 6.27
C THR A 176 18.06 8.66 7.27
N CYS A 177 18.46 7.93 8.32
CA CYS A 177 19.26 8.47 9.43
C CYS A 177 20.75 8.09 9.40
N LYS A 178 21.19 7.33 8.40
CA LYS A 178 22.57 6.83 8.25
C LYS A 178 23.06 5.93 9.41
N PHE A 179 22.15 5.44 10.24
CA PHE A 179 22.48 4.44 11.26
C PHE A 179 22.95 3.14 10.62
N ASN A 180 23.99 2.53 11.19
CA ASN A 180 24.49 1.22 10.82
C ASN A 180 24.54 0.35 12.08
N PHE A 181 23.89 -0.82 12.02
CA PHE A 181 23.79 -1.72 13.18
C PHE A 181 25.13 -2.33 13.56
N GLU A 182 26.00 -2.64 12.60
CA GLU A 182 27.33 -3.19 12.88
C GLU A 182 28.26 -2.17 13.58
N ASP A 183 28.23 -0.91 13.16
CA ASP A 183 28.99 0.19 13.76
C ASP A 183 28.55 0.46 15.20
N PHE A 184 27.25 0.28 15.48
CA PHE A 184 26.68 0.56 16.78
C PHE A 184 26.69 -0.62 17.75
N TYR A 185 26.29 -1.81 17.28
CA TYR A 185 26.12 -3.03 18.08
C TYR A 185 27.28 -4.03 17.94
N GLY A 186 28.22 -3.79 17.03
CA GLY A 186 29.34 -4.69 16.73
C GLY A 186 29.01 -5.74 15.67
N HIS A 187 30.06 -6.38 15.14
CA HIS A 187 30.00 -7.30 14.00
C HIS A 187 29.05 -8.49 14.25
N GLU A 188 29.19 -9.16 15.40
CA GLU A 188 28.52 -10.43 15.69
C GLU A 188 27.00 -10.36 15.66
N ILE A 189 26.42 -9.21 16.05
CA ILE A 189 24.97 -9.06 16.20
C ILE A 189 24.37 -7.97 15.30
N GLY A 190 25.20 -7.12 14.70
CA GLY A 190 24.76 -5.99 13.86
C GLY A 190 24.97 -6.17 12.37
N LYS A 191 25.84 -7.09 11.93
CA LYS A 191 26.16 -7.29 10.51
C LYS A 191 24.92 -7.65 9.70
N GLY A 192 24.67 -6.90 8.63
CA GLY A 192 23.53 -7.11 7.72
C GLY A 192 22.16 -6.89 8.36
N TYR A 193 22.09 -6.49 9.63
CA TYR A 193 20.83 -6.18 10.29
C TYR A 193 20.32 -4.82 9.82
N ILE A 194 19.27 -4.83 9.01
CA ILE A 194 18.55 -3.64 8.56
C ILE A 194 17.16 -4.05 8.06
N GLU A 195 16.22 -3.13 7.90
CA GLU A 195 14.89 -3.41 7.32
C GLU A 195 14.86 -2.90 5.87
N ILE A 196 14.14 -3.60 4.98
CA ILE A 196 13.99 -3.20 3.58
C ILE A 196 12.57 -2.67 3.40
N HIS A 197 12.47 -1.38 3.09
CA HIS A 197 11.21 -0.67 3.02
C HIS A 197 10.82 -0.40 1.57
N HIS A 198 9.55 -0.65 1.22
CA HIS A 198 9.02 -0.44 -0.13
C HIS A 198 8.62 1.01 -0.33
N ILE A 199 9.29 1.70 -1.26
CA ILE A 199 8.94 3.08 -1.64
C ILE A 199 7.99 3.13 -2.84
N LYS A 200 7.90 2.02 -3.57
CA LYS A 200 6.91 1.80 -4.63
C LYS A 200 6.32 0.39 -4.53
N PRO A 201 5.07 0.17 -4.98
CA PRO A 201 4.47 -1.15 -4.98
C PRO A 201 5.26 -2.16 -5.84
N VAL A 202 5.54 -3.33 -5.29
CA VAL A 202 6.14 -4.46 -5.98
C VAL A 202 5.13 -5.60 -6.07
N PHE A 203 4.76 -5.92 -7.31
CA PHE A 203 3.85 -7.01 -7.62
C PHE A 203 4.54 -8.08 -8.45
N LYS A 204 4.18 -9.34 -8.21
CA LYS A 204 4.44 -10.44 -9.12
C LYS A 204 3.11 -10.96 -9.64
N TYR A 205 3.02 -11.15 -10.94
CA TYR A 205 1.85 -11.70 -11.60
C TYR A 205 2.10 -13.13 -12.04
N GLU A 206 1.01 -13.88 -12.22
CA GLU A 206 1.07 -15.24 -12.73
C GLU A 206 1.79 -15.32 -14.09
N GLY A 207 2.84 -16.14 -14.20
CA GLY A 207 3.67 -16.27 -15.41
C GLY A 207 4.87 -15.34 -15.47
N ASP A 208 5.03 -14.42 -14.51
CA ASP A 208 6.25 -13.62 -14.41
C ASP A 208 7.42 -14.45 -13.88
N GLU A 209 8.61 -14.23 -14.45
CA GLU A 209 9.85 -14.79 -13.94
C GLU A 209 10.27 -14.10 -12.64
N LEU A 210 10.34 -14.87 -11.54
CA LEU A 210 10.58 -14.34 -10.20
C LEU A 210 11.87 -13.51 -10.12
N ASP A 211 12.95 -13.98 -10.76
CA ASP A 211 14.27 -13.36 -10.68
C ASP A 211 14.30 -11.99 -11.35
N LYS A 212 13.58 -11.86 -12.47
CA LYS A 212 13.41 -10.59 -13.17
C LYS A 212 12.61 -9.61 -12.31
N VAL A 213 11.48 -10.06 -11.75
CA VAL A 213 10.65 -9.23 -10.86
C VAL A 213 11.46 -8.72 -9.67
N ILE A 214 12.26 -9.59 -9.04
CA ILE A 214 13.11 -9.21 -7.90
C ILE A 214 14.18 -8.18 -8.33
N THR A 215 14.78 -8.37 -9.51
CA THR A 215 15.78 -7.43 -10.04
C THR A 215 15.16 -6.06 -10.30
N ASP A 216 13.99 -6.02 -10.96
CA ASP A 216 13.26 -4.78 -11.23
C ASP A 216 12.80 -4.11 -9.92
N ALA A 217 12.47 -4.90 -8.90
CA ALA A 217 12.03 -4.42 -7.59
C ALA A 217 13.13 -3.75 -6.76
N LEU A 218 14.42 -3.94 -7.08
CA LEU A 218 15.52 -3.32 -6.32
C LEU A 218 15.44 -1.79 -6.30
N GLY A 219 14.99 -1.18 -7.42
CA GLY A 219 14.78 0.26 -7.51
C GLY A 219 13.57 0.78 -6.73
N ASN A 220 12.74 -0.12 -6.20
CA ASN A 220 11.49 0.20 -5.50
C ASN A 220 11.59 0.00 -3.99
N VAL A 221 12.78 -0.34 -3.47
CA VAL A 221 13.02 -0.55 -2.05
C VAL A 221 14.26 0.21 -1.57
N ILE A 222 14.28 0.55 -0.28
CA ILE A 222 15.44 1.19 0.36
C ILE A 222 15.76 0.53 1.71
N PRO A 223 17.03 0.54 2.16
CA PRO A 223 17.40 0.12 3.50
C PRO A 223 17.02 1.17 4.55
N VAL A 224 16.33 0.76 5.61
CA VAL A 224 15.97 1.61 6.75
C VAL A 224 16.25 0.89 8.07
N CYS A 225 16.69 1.62 9.10
CA CYS A 225 16.84 1.02 10.42
C CYS A 225 15.47 0.80 11.08
N SER A 226 15.39 -0.12 12.04
CA SER A 226 14.14 -0.46 12.74
C SER A 226 13.42 0.75 13.33
N ASN A 227 14.16 1.73 13.86
CA ASN A 227 13.55 2.96 14.40
C ASN A 227 12.93 3.83 13.30
N CYS A 228 13.62 3.99 12.17
CA CYS A 228 13.10 4.79 11.07
C CYS A 228 11.92 4.10 10.39
N HIS A 229 11.99 2.78 10.20
CA HIS A 229 10.88 2.02 9.66
C HIS A 229 9.63 2.09 10.56
N ARG A 230 9.81 1.97 11.89
CA ARG A 230 8.71 2.18 12.84
C ARG A 230 8.17 3.59 12.82
N MET A 231 9.01 4.60 12.56
CA MET A 231 8.56 5.98 12.44
C MET A 231 7.73 6.19 11.17
N ILE A 232 8.15 5.65 10.03
CA ILE A 232 7.40 5.65 8.76
C ILE A 232 5.99 5.08 9.01
N HIS A 233 5.92 3.89 9.62
CA HIS A 233 4.65 3.18 9.86
C HIS A 233 3.96 3.51 11.18
N ARG A 234 4.39 4.56 11.89
CA ARG A 234 3.85 4.90 13.22
C ARG A 234 2.34 5.14 13.18
N THR A 235 1.85 5.71 12.09
CA THR A 235 0.42 5.91 11.84
C THR A 235 0.03 5.19 10.55
N TRP A 236 -0.45 3.96 10.63
CA TRP A 236 -0.72 3.15 9.45
C TRP A 236 -1.73 3.74 8.45
N LYS A 237 -2.67 4.56 8.91
CA LYS A 237 -3.64 5.26 8.03
C LYS A 237 -3.00 6.40 7.24
N ASN A 238 -1.87 6.89 7.74
CA ASN A 238 -1.11 7.97 7.13
C ASN A 238 0.38 7.76 7.41
N PRO A 239 1.00 6.76 6.76
CA PRO A 239 2.42 6.53 6.90
C PRO A 239 3.21 7.80 6.52
N LEU A 240 4.29 8.07 7.23
CA LEU A 240 5.10 9.26 7.00
C LEU A 240 5.94 9.08 5.74
N GLN A 241 5.91 10.08 4.85
CA GLN A 241 6.79 10.12 3.70
C GLN A 241 8.26 10.19 4.13
N ILE A 242 9.11 9.42 3.46
CA ILE A 242 10.55 9.36 3.73
C ILE A 242 11.22 10.73 3.70
N ASP A 243 10.93 11.56 2.69
CA ASP A 243 11.54 12.89 2.57
C ASP A 243 11.21 13.80 3.75
N TYR A 244 9.97 13.68 4.26
CA TYR A 244 9.56 14.38 5.47
C TYR A 244 10.34 13.87 6.69
N LEU A 245 10.48 12.54 6.85
CA LEU A 245 11.24 11.96 7.94
C LEU A 245 12.73 12.39 7.90
N ILE A 246 13.35 12.40 6.72
CA ILE A 246 14.72 12.88 6.51
C ILE A 246 14.83 14.35 6.93
N ALA A 247 13.89 15.20 6.51
CA ALA A 247 13.89 16.61 6.89
C ALA A 247 13.80 16.78 8.42
N GLN A 248 12.96 15.99 9.10
CA GLN A 248 12.85 16.04 10.56
C GLN A 248 14.13 15.57 11.27
N ILE A 249 14.78 14.52 10.76
CA ILE A 249 16.07 14.04 11.28
C ILE A 249 17.15 15.09 11.09
N ASN A 250 17.22 15.75 9.92
CA ASN A 250 18.23 16.79 9.67
C ASN A 250 18.03 18.01 10.58
N ALA A 251 16.78 18.36 10.89
CA ALA A 251 16.47 19.51 11.73
C ALA A 251 16.67 19.24 13.23
N ASN A 252 16.39 18.02 13.70
CA ASN A 252 16.28 17.71 15.14
C ASN A 252 17.18 16.56 15.62
N GLY A 253 17.78 15.82 14.70
CA GLY A 253 18.51 14.58 15.00
C GLY A 253 19.80 14.85 15.73
N VAL A 254 19.79 14.61 17.04
CA VAL A 254 20.99 14.63 17.88
C VAL A 254 21.12 13.27 18.55
N TYR A 255 22.25 12.60 18.31
CA TYR A 255 22.59 11.36 19.02
C TYR A 255 23.71 11.65 20.03
N ASN A 256 23.32 11.95 21.27
CA ASN A 256 24.25 12.06 22.38
C ASN A 256 24.09 10.82 23.25
N ARG A 257 25.11 9.97 23.29
CA ARG A 257 25.19 8.91 24.30
C ARG A 257 25.51 9.62 25.62
N THR A 258 24.55 9.72 26.53
CA THR A 258 24.86 10.16 27.90
C THR A 258 25.77 9.11 28.52
N ASN A 259 26.97 9.54 28.91
CA ASN A 259 27.96 8.72 29.60
C ASN A 259 27.42 8.17 30.91
#